data_AF-X1KTH5-F1
#
_entry.id   AF-X1KTH5-F1
#
_cell.length_a   1.000
_cell.length_b   1.000
_cell.length_c   1.000
_cell.angle_alpha   90.00
_cell.angle_beta   90.00
_cell.angle_gamma   90.00
#
_symmetry.space_group_name_H-M   'P 1'
#
loop_
_entity.id
_entity.type
_entity.pdbx_description
1 polymer ?
#
loop_
_entity_poly.entity_id
_entity_poly.type
_entity_poly.pdbx_seq_one_letter_code
_entity_poly.pdbx_strand_id
1 'polypeptide(L)'
;MQRLKRWRTEIKIYDWDQIEAEIAKSSVFTGKTYSVRHELVLVICKPATNEVIDRISLKGNDVGAETLYQLWSYVRRFMAYGPSRIPALMTREQSVGFVKSLFHFMPYLSPTEEGRRFRSKMRWLDYSIIFLTIWFFWIWLPLGLCHYVAMKCAPEPCWPAEVDEESRRG
;
A
#
# COMPACT_ATOMS: atom_id res chain seq x y z
N MET A 1 12.96 -31.51 -9.21
CA MET A 1 13.05 -30.03 -9.17
C MET A 1 12.09 -29.45 -10.20
N GLN A 2 10.88 -29.03 -9.79
CA GLN A 2 9.94 -28.35 -10.68
C GLN A 2 10.41 -26.91 -10.91
N ARG A 3 10.86 -26.61 -12.13
CA ARG A 3 11.21 -25.27 -12.58
C ARG A 3 9.94 -24.41 -12.50
N LEU A 4 9.91 -23.44 -11.59
CA LEU A 4 8.82 -22.49 -11.43
C LEU A 4 8.43 -21.93 -12.81
N LYS A 5 7.19 -22.16 -13.22
CA LYS A 5 6.65 -21.69 -14.50
C LYS A 5 6.64 -20.16 -14.42
N ARG A 6 7.46 -19.50 -15.25
CA ARG A 6 7.52 -18.03 -15.29
C ARG A 6 6.15 -17.50 -15.70
N TRP A 7 5.57 -16.68 -14.84
CA TRP A 7 4.28 -16.05 -15.09
C TRP A 7 4.45 -15.13 -16.30
N ARG A 8 3.50 -15.17 -17.24
CA ARG A 8 3.52 -14.26 -18.38
C ARG A 8 3.10 -12.88 -17.88
N THR A 9 4.00 -11.91 -17.99
CA THR A 9 3.71 -10.51 -17.72
C THR A 9 3.21 -9.87 -19.02
N GLU A 10 2.00 -9.33 -19.01
CA GLU A 10 1.43 -8.57 -20.13
C GLU A 10 1.20 -7.14 -19.64
N ILE A 11 1.74 -6.17 -20.38
CA ILE A 11 1.51 -4.74 -20.12
C ILE A 11 0.23 -4.37 -20.87
N LYS A 12 -0.74 -3.83 -20.15
CA LYS A 12 -1.99 -3.31 -20.73
C LYS A 12 -2.04 -1.81 -20.53
N ILE A 13 -2.33 -1.08 -21.60
CA ILE A 13 -2.45 0.38 -21.60
C ILE A 13 -3.92 0.70 -21.83
N TYR A 14 -4.48 1.57 -21.00
CA TYR A 14 -5.87 1.98 -21.04
C TYR A 14 -5.97 3.50 -21.00
N ASP A 15 -6.92 4.06 -21.74
CA ASP A 15 -7.22 5.49 -21.69
C ASP A 15 -7.88 5.84 -20.37
N TRP A 16 -7.47 6.96 -19.77
CA TRP A 16 -8.00 7.41 -18.49
C TRP A 16 -9.52 7.67 -18.52
N ASP A 17 -10.05 8.15 -19.65
CA ASP A 17 -11.48 8.43 -19.84
C ASP A 17 -12.36 7.17 -19.82
N GLN A 18 -11.76 5.99 -19.94
CA GLN A 18 -12.44 4.69 -19.91
C GLN A 18 -12.42 4.04 -18.52
N ILE A 19 -11.77 4.68 -17.54
CA ILE A 19 -11.57 4.11 -16.20
C ILE A 19 -12.62 4.69 -15.24
N GLU A 20 -13.43 3.80 -14.67
CA GLU A 20 -14.31 4.08 -13.55
C GLU A 20 -13.77 3.44 -12.28
N ALA A 21 -14.01 4.05 -11.12
CA ALA A 21 -13.61 3.49 -9.83
C ALA A 21 -14.85 2.98 -9.07
N GLU A 22 -14.81 1.71 -8.70
CA GLU A 22 -15.80 1.07 -7.84
C GLU A 22 -15.18 0.78 -6.46
N ILE A 23 -15.97 0.98 -5.39
CA ILE A 23 -15.62 0.46 -4.06
C ILE A 23 -16.40 -0.84 -3.85
N ALA A 24 -15.70 -1.97 -3.97
CA ALA A 24 -16.26 -3.26 -3.67
C ALA A 24 -16.26 -3.47 -2.14
N LYS A 25 -17.42 -3.88 -1.59
CA LYS A 25 -17.56 -4.25 -0.19
C LYS A 25 -17.71 -5.76 -0.10
N SER A 26 -16.71 -6.44 0.46
CA SER A 26 -16.79 -7.87 0.76
C SER A 26 -17.08 -8.07 2.25
N SER A 27 -18.13 -8.83 2.55
CA SER A 27 -18.42 -9.28 3.91
C SER A 27 -18.14 -10.77 4.01
N VAL A 28 -17.16 -11.15 4.83
CA VAL A 28 -16.79 -12.54 5.07
C VAL A 28 -17.22 -12.91 6.49
N PHE A 29 -18.06 -13.94 6.59
CA PHE A 29 -18.48 -14.54 7.86
C PHE A 29 -17.83 -15.91 8.02
N THR A 30 -16.90 -16.03 8.98
CA THR A 30 -16.15 -17.28 9.24
C THR A 30 -16.66 -17.98 10.51
N GLY A 31 -17.97 -17.87 10.80
CA GLY A 31 -18.63 -18.53 11.93
C GLY A 31 -18.37 -17.92 13.32
N LYS A 32 -17.19 -17.34 13.57
CA LYS A 32 -16.83 -16.66 14.83
C LYS A 32 -16.66 -15.14 14.69
N THR A 33 -16.47 -14.66 13.47
CA THR A 33 -16.12 -13.26 13.21
C THR A 33 -16.80 -12.81 11.94
N TYR A 34 -17.45 -11.64 12.01
CA TYR A 34 -17.96 -10.93 10.85
C TYR A 34 -16.93 -9.86 10.48
N SER A 35 -16.32 -10.00 9.30
CA SER A 35 -15.36 -9.03 8.81
C SER A 35 -15.90 -8.37 7.54
N VAL A 36 -15.92 -7.04 7.54
CA VAL A 36 -16.27 -6.23 6.38
C VAL A 36 -14.98 -5.60 5.86
N ARG A 37 -14.71 -5.78 4.58
CA ARG A 37 -13.54 -5.23 3.91
C ARG A 37 -13.99 -4.44 2.70
N HIS A 38 -13.34 -3.30 2.51
CA HIS A 38 -13.54 -2.46 1.33
C HIS A 38 -12.31 -2.59 0.43
N GLU A 39 -12.56 -2.57 -0.87
CA GLU A 39 -11.55 -2.68 -1.91
C GLU A 39 -11.86 -1.64 -2.99
N LEU A 40 -10.84 -0.88 -3.39
CA LEU A 40 -10.90 0.05 -4.51
C LEU A 40 -10.51 -0.71 -5.78
N VAL A 41 -11.48 -0.85 -6.69
CA VAL A 41 -11.35 -1.55 -7.97
C VAL A 41 -11.47 -0.53 -9.09
N LEU A 42 -10.49 -0.52 -9.98
CA LEU A 42 -10.58 0.19 -11.25
C LEU A 42 -11.28 -0.70 -12.26
N VAL A 43 -12.38 -0.22 -12.81
CA VAL A 43 -13.20 -0.89 -13.81
C VAL A 43 -12.94 -0.20 -15.13
N ILE A 44 -12.42 -0.94 -16.10
CA ILE A 44 -12.18 -0.43 -17.45
C ILE A 44 -13.39 -0.77 -18.30
N CYS A 45 -14.08 0.25 -18.79
CA CYS A 45 -15.27 0.12 -19.63
C CYS A 45 -14.93 0.34 -21.11
N LYS A 46 -15.64 -0.32 -22.02
CA LYS A 46 -15.53 0.01 -23.45
C LYS A 46 -16.00 1.45 -23.69
N PRO A 47 -15.37 2.17 -24.64
CA PRO A 47 -15.89 3.46 -25.07
C PRO A 47 -17.28 3.26 -25.68
N ALA A 48 -18.25 4.09 -25.28
CA ALA A 48 -19.65 4.11 -25.73
C ALA A 48 -20.55 2.91 -25.32
N THR A 49 -20.00 1.84 -24.78
CA THR A 49 -20.76 0.73 -24.20
C THR A 49 -20.25 0.46 -22.79
N ASN A 50 -21.11 0.57 -21.77
CA ASN A 50 -20.77 0.29 -20.36
C ASN A 50 -20.43 -1.20 -20.09
N GLU A 51 -19.89 -1.90 -21.08
CA GLU A 51 -19.33 -3.24 -20.97
C GLU A 51 -17.97 -3.17 -20.28
N VAL A 52 -17.83 -3.92 -19.20
CA VAL A 52 -16.58 -4.04 -18.44
C VAL A 52 -15.60 -4.95 -19.18
N ILE A 53 -14.46 -4.40 -19.56
CA ILE A 53 -13.34 -5.11 -20.22
C ILE A 53 -12.47 -5.81 -19.17
N ASP A 54 -12.13 -5.08 -18.11
CA ASP A 54 -11.15 -5.52 -17.12
C ASP A 54 -11.43 -4.88 -15.75
N ARG A 55 -10.97 -5.54 -14.69
CA ARG A 55 -11.10 -5.08 -13.30
C ARG A 55 -9.76 -5.22 -12.59
N ILE A 56 -9.20 -4.10 -12.14
CA ILE A 56 -7.89 -4.04 -11.49
C ILE A 56 -8.08 -3.61 -10.04
N SER A 57 -7.69 -4.47 -9.09
CA SER A 57 -7.66 -4.10 -7.67
C SER A 57 -6.48 -3.17 -7.39
N LEU A 58 -6.78 -1.94 -6.94
CA LEU A 58 -5.77 -0.93 -6.63
C LEU A 58 -5.37 -0.97 -5.15
N LYS A 59 -6.36 -1.15 -4.26
CA LYS A 59 -6.12 -1.35 -2.83
C LYS A 59 -7.25 -2.17 -2.22
N GLY A 60 -6.89 -3.28 -1.59
CA GLY A 60 -7.85 -4.16 -0.91
C GLY A 60 -7.64 -4.25 0.60
N ASN A 61 -8.61 -4.84 1.28
CA ASN A 61 -8.59 -5.17 2.71
C ASN A 61 -8.58 -3.95 3.66
N ASP A 62 -9.02 -2.77 3.22
CA ASP A 62 -9.19 -1.65 4.13
C ASP A 62 -10.46 -1.83 4.97
N VAL A 63 -10.37 -1.50 6.26
CA VAL A 63 -11.49 -1.58 7.21
C VAL A 63 -12.49 -0.45 6.96
N GLY A 64 -12.01 0.72 6.52
CA GLY A 64 -12.84 1.90 6.25
C GLY A 64 -12.75 2.35 4.78
N ALA A 65 -13.83 2.97 4.30
CA ALA A 65 -13.89 3.51 2.93
C ALA A 65 -13.20 4.88 2.79
N GLU A 66 -12.98 5.61 3.89
CA GLU A 66 -12.40 6.97 3.85
C GLU A 66 -11.02 7.00 3.20
N THR A 67 -10.15 6.05 3.58
CA THR A 67 -8.82 5.92 2.99
C THR A 67 -8.86 5.61 1.50
N LEU A 68 -9.87 4.84 1.05
CA LEU A 68 -10.10 4.54 -0.36
C LEU A 68 -10.57 5.78 -1.13
N TYR A 69 -11.45 6.60 -0.55
CA TYR A 69 -11.86 7.87 -1.15
C TYR A 69 -10.70 8.85 -1.26
N GLN A 70 -9.88 8.98 -0.22
CA GLN A 70 -8.68 9.82 -0.25
C GLN A 70 -7.71 9.33 -1.34
N LEU A 71 -7.48 8.02 -1.43
CA LEU A 71 -6.63 7.43 -2.45
C LEU A 71 -7.17 7.66 -3.87
N TRP A 72 -8.48 7.48 -4.10
CA TRP A 72 -9.08 7.76 -5.40
C TRP A 72 -9.00 9.25 -5.76
N SER A 73 -9.27 10.14 -4.81
CA SER A 73 -9.14 11.59 -5.01
C SER A 73 -7.72 11.99 -5.40
N TYR A 74 -6.73 11.32 -4.83
CA TYR A 74 -5.32 11.50 -5.16
C TYR A 74 -5.02 11.06 -6.59
N VAL A 75 -5.43 9.84 -6.97
CA VAL A 75 -5.22 9.30 -8.32
C VAL A 75 -5.89 10.20 -9.37
N ARG A 76 -7.14 10.63 -9.17
CA ARG A 76 -7.80 11.56 -10.10
C ARG A 76 -7.04 12.87 -10.28
N ARG A 77 -6.51 13.43 -9.19
CA ARG A 77 -5.74 14.67 -9.24
C ARG A 77 -4.39 14.47 -9.93
N PHE A 78 -3.77 13.31 -9.73
CA PHE A 78 -2.55 12.92 -10.44
C PHE A 78 -2.79 12.85 -11.96
N MET A 79 -3.84 12.15 -12.37
CA MET A 79 -4.14 11.97 -13.79
C MET A 79 -4.62 13.25 -14.47
N ALA A 80 -5.37 14.11 -13.78
CA ALA A 80 -5.90 15.34 -14.36
C ALA A 80 -4.87 16.48 -14.48
N TYR A 81 -3.90 16.54 -13.58
CA TYR A 81 -2.99 17.70 -13.47
C TYR A 81 -1.50 17.34 -13.55
N GLY A 82 -1.17 16.06 -13.64
CA GLY A 82 0.19 15.57 -13.59
C GLY A 82 0.82 15.68 -12.20
N PRO A 83 2.08 15.22 -12.05
CA PRO A 83 2.78 15.11 -10.76
C PRO A 83 3.09 16.47 -10.10
N SER A 84 3.14 17.56 -10.87
CA SER A 84 3.55 18.89 -10.40
C SER A 84 2.53 19.58 -9.47
N ARG A 85 1.24 19.21 -9.55
CA ARG A 85 0.15 19.87 -8.80
C ARG A 85 -0.38 19.07 -7.61
N ILE A 86 0.41 18.09 -7.18
CA ILE A 86 0.07 17.16 -6.12
C ILE A 86 0.90 17.53 -4.89
N PRO A 87 0.35 17.41 -3.67
CA PRO A 87 1.15 17.57 -2.46
C PRO A 87 2.39 16.68 -2.56
N ALA A 88 3.57 17.22 -2.27
CA ALA A 88 4.81 16.46 -2.26
C ALA A 88 4.69 15.32 -1.23
N LEU A 89 4.24 14.16 -1.69
CA LEU A 89 4.28 12.94 -0.91
C LEU A 89 5.73 12.53 -0.87
N MET A 90 6.25 12.46 0.35
CA MET A 90 7.55 11.86 0.56
C MET A 90 7.47 10.42 0.06
N THR A 91 8.16 10.14 -1.05
CA THR A 91 8.32 8.79 -1.57
C THR A 91 8.70 7.90 -0.40
N ARG A 92 7.93 6.85 -0.14
CA ARG A 92 8.26 5.89 0.91
C ARG A 92 9.68 5.42 0.64
N GLU A 93 10.60 5.77 1.54
CA GLU A 93 12.00 5.42 1.38
C GLU A 93 12.08 3.89 1.34
N GLN A 94 12.40 3.36 0.16
CA GLN A 94 12.49 1.92 -0.09
C GLN A 94 13.77 1.32 0.49
N SER A 95 14.65 2.16 1.06
CA SER A 95 15.88 1.72 1.70
C SER A 95 15.57 0.78 2.87
N VAL A 96 16.13 -0.43 2.81
CA VAL A 96 16.05 -1.42 3.89
C VAL A 96 17.05 -1.02 4.96
N GLY A 97 16.67 -0.06 5.81
CA GLY A 97 17.47 0.38 6.95
C GLY A 97 17.32 -0.56 8.15
N PHE A 98 18.43 -0.98 8.75
CA PHE A 98 18.42 -1.86 9.94
C PHE A 98 17.55 -1.30 11.08
N VAL A 99 17.75 -0.03 11.45
CA VAL A 99 16.99 0.64 12.52
C VAL A 99 15.50 0.70 12.18
N LYS A 100 15.16 1.00 10.92
CA LYS A 100 13.78 1.05 10.43
C LYS A 100 13.09 -0.31 10.50
N SER A 101 13.80 -1.38 10.13
CA SER A 101 13.30 -2.75 10.23
C SER A 101 13.19 -3.23 11.68
N LEU A 102 14.16 -2.89 12.53
CA LEU A 102 14.18 -3.28 13.95
C LEU A 102 13.00 -2.68 14.71
N PHE A 103 12.67 -1.42 14.46
CA PHE A 103 11.54 -0.73 15.07
C PHE A 103 10.26 -0.78 14.24
N HIS A 104 10.17 -1.65 13.24
CA HIS A 104 8.99 -1.76 12.36
C HIS A 104 7.69 -1.94 13.16
N PHE A 105 7.73 -2.77 14.19
CA PHE A 105 6.59 -3.04 15.06
C PHE A 105 6.44 -2.08 16.25
N MET A 106 7.44 -1.23 16.48
CA MET A 106 7.44 -0.23 17.56
C MET A 106 7.88 1.13 17.01
N PRO A 107 7.15 1.70 16.02
CA PRO A 107 7.57 2.94 15.37
C PRO A 107 7.64 4.12 16.34
N TYR A 108 6.93 4.05 17.46
CA TYR A 108 6.92 5.05 18.51
C TYR A 108 8.24 5.16 19.30
N LEU A 109 9.03 4.07 19.38
CA LEU A 109 10.38 4.07 19.94
C LEU A 109 11.45 4.43 18.90
N SER A 110 11.08 4.47 17.62
CA SER A 110 12.05 4.68 16.56
C SER A 110 12.66 6.09 16.62
N PRO A 111 14.01 6.21 16.55
CA PRO A 111 14.70 7.50 16.47
C PRO A 111 14.59 8.14 15.09
N THR A 112 14.06 7.42 14.09
CA THR A 112 13.94 7.90 12.71
C THR A 112 12.89 9.00 12.55
N GLU A 113 12.92 9.71 11.42
CA GLU A 113 11.92 10.73 11.10
C GLU A 113 10.49 10.14 11.01
N GLU A 114 10.37 8.91 10.50
CA GLU A 114 9.11 8.16 10.50
C GLU A 114 8.56 7.98 11.92
N GLY A 115 9.43 7.65 12.89
CA GLY A 115 9.04 7.54 14.30
C GLY A 115 8.61 8.88 14.91
N ARG A 116 9.26 9.99 14.54
CA ARG A 116 8.83 11.34 14.93
C ARG A 116 7.45 11.69 14.36
N ARG A 117 7.20 11.39 13.09
CA ARG A 117 5.88 11.59 12.44
C ARG A 117 4.79 10.71 13.03
N PHE A 118 5.14 9.49 13.44
CA PHE A 118 4.20 8.61 14.12
C PHE A 118 3.81 9.21 15.48
N ARG A 119 4.79 9.65 16.27
CA ARG A 119 4.57 10.33 17.55
C ARG A 119 3.77 11.63 17.42
N SER A 120 3.96 12.41 16.35
CA SER A 120 3.19 13.65 16.15
C SER A 120 1.71 13.41 15.86
N LYS A 121 1.32 12.19 15.46
CA LYS A 121 -0.07 11.80 15.21
C LYS A 121 -0.72 11.08 16.40
N MET A 122 0.02 10.85 17.47
CA MET A 122 -0.48 10.10 18.62
C MET A 122 -1.53 10.88 19.40
N ARG A 123 -2.63 10.19 19.68
CA ARG A 123 -3.67 10.61 20.59
C ARG A 123 -3.34 10.13 22.00
N TRP A 124 -3.98 10.73 23.00
CA TRP A 124 -3.74 10.39 24.40
C TRP A 124 -3.96 8.88 24.71
N LEU A 125 -4.93 8.24 24.06
CA LEU A 125 -5.20 6.80 24.19
C LEU A 125 -4.05 5.93 23.69
N ASP A 126 -3.28 6.40 22.71
CA ASP A 126 -2.17 5.63 22.15
C ASP A 126 -1.06 5.41 23.19
N TYR A 127 -0.87 6.36 24.12
CA TYR A 127 0.10 6.22 25.21
C TYR A 127 -0.25 5.09 26.18
N SER A 128 -1.54 4.88 26.47
CA SER A 128 -2.00 3.75 27.30
C SER A 128 -1.68 2.42 26.62
N ILE A 129 -1.86 2.34 25.30
CA ILE A 129 -1.53 1.14 24.52
C ILE A 129 -0.02 0.92 24.49
N ILE A 130 0.79 1.99 24.36
CA ILE A 130 2.26 1.89 24.44
C ILE A 130 2.68 1.35 25.79
N PHE A 131 2.14 1.88 26.90
CA PHE A 131 2.48 1.42 28.24
C PHE A 131 2.20 -0.07 28.45
N LEU A 132 1.12 -0.58 27.85
CA LEU A 132 0.81 -2.02 27.89
C LEU A 132 1.73 -2.83 26.97
N THR A 133 2.05 -2.30 25.79
CA THR A 133 2.81 -3.03 24.76
C THR A 133 4.33 -3.00 24.95
N ILE A 134 4.86 -2.06 25.74
CA ILE A 134 6.30 -1.92 25.99
C ILE A 134 6.92 -3.15 26.66
N TRP A 135 6.13 -3.92 27.43
CA TRP A 135 6.59 -5.17 28.04
C TRP A 135 6.86 -6.27 27.02
N PHE A 136 6.22 -6.20 25.84
CA PHE A 136 6.49 -7.11 24.72
C PHE A 136 7.75 -6.70 23.92
N PHE A 137 8.47 -5.67 24.34
CA PHE A 137 9.68 -5.16 23.66
C PHE A 137 10.67 -6.28 23.31
N TRP A 138 10.89 -7.21 24.24
CA TRP A 138 11.79 -8.35 24.06
C TRP A 138 11.32 -9.37 23.00
N ILE A 139 10.03 -9.39 22.67
CA ILE A 139 9.47 -10.21 21.59
C ILE A 139 9.53 -9.45 20.27
N TRP A 140 9.25 -8.13 20.29
CA TRP A 140 9.26 -7.30 19.09
C TRP A 140 10.66 -7.11 18.49
N LEU A 141 11.71 -7.05 19.31
CA LEU A 141 13.10 -6.89 18.83
C LEU A 141 13.55 -8.06 17.93
N PRO A 142 13.47 -9.34 18.36
CA PRO A 142 13.75 -10.48 17.49
C PRO A 142 12.88 -10.49 16.23
N LEU A 143 11.61 -10.13 16.35
CA LEU A 143 10.70 -10.09 15.21
C LEU A 143 11.11 -9.02 14.18
N GLY A 144 11.55 -7.84 14.66
CA GLY A 144 12.10 -6.78 13.82
C GLY A 144 13.41 -7.19 13.13
N LEU A 145 14.27 -7.94 13.82
CA LEU A 145 15.47 -8.52 13.21
C LEU A 145 15.13 -9.54 12.12
N CYS A 146 14.18 -10.45 12.37
CA CYS A 146 13.68 -11.38 11.37
C CYS A 146 13.09 -10.63 10.17
N HIS A 147 12.36 -9.54 10.39
CA HIS A 147 11.85 -8.69 9.32
C HIS A 147 12.97 -8.04 8.50
N TYR A 148 14.05 -7.58 9.14
CA TYR A 148 15.23 -7.06 8.42
C TYR A 148 15.85 -8.12 7.50
N VAL A 149 16.05 -9.35 8.01
CA VAL A 149 16.57 -10.46 7.21
C VAL A 149 15.61 -10.77 6.06
N ALA A 150 14.31 -10.86 6.33
CA ALA A 150 13.30 -11.11 5.31
C ALA A 150 13.31 -10.05 4.20
N MET A 151 13.40 -8.76 4.56
CA MET A 151 13.47 -7.65 3.60
C MET A 151 14.77 -7.64 2.79
N LYS A 152 15.88 -8.13 3.35
CA LYS A 152 17.15 -8.30 2.62
C LYS A 152 17.13 -9.50 1.67
N CYS A 153 16.36 -10.54 1.99
CA CYS A 153 16.15 -11.68 1.12
C CYS A 153 15.03 -11.44 0.09
N ALA A 154 14.19 -10.43 0.30
CA ALA A 154 13.11 -10.10 -0.63
C ALA A 154 13.72 -9.58 -1.95
N PRO A 155 13.27 -10.08 -3.11
CA PRO A 155 13.70 -9.54 -4.39
C PRO A 155 13.25 -8.09 -4.50
N GLU A 156 14.14 -7.22 -4.99
CA GLU A 156 13.78 -5.83 -5.25
C GLU A 156 12.68 -5.77 -6.32
N PRO A 157 11.64 -4.94 -6.11
CA PRO A 157 10.59 -4.75 -7.10
C PRO A 157 11.19 -4.06 -8.32
N CYS A 158 11.52 -4.83 -9.35
CA CYS A 158 12.02 -4.32 -10.62
C CYS A 158 10.86 -4.20 -11.61
N TRP A 159 10.56 -2.97 -12.02
CA TRP A 159 9.64 -2.72 -13.12
C TRP A 159 10.32 -3.05 -14.46
N PRO A 160 9.58 -3.49 -15.50
CA PRO A 160 10.14 -3.57 -16.84
C PRO A 160 10.72 -2.21 -17.26
N ALA A 161 11.90 -2.20 -17.88
CA ALA A 161 12.62 -0.97 -18.22
C ALA A 161 11.77 0.00 -19.07
N GLU A 162 10.96 -0.55 -19.98
CA GLU A 162 10.02 0.20 -20.83
C GLU A 162 9.04 1.06 -20.00
N VAL A 163 8.49 0.50 -18.92
CA VAL A 163 7.52 1.16 -18.05
C VAL A 163 8.17 2.20 -17.14
N ASP A 164 9.38 1.90 -16.64
CA ASP A 164 10.13 2.83 -15.78
C ASP A 164 10.61 4.06 -16.56
N GLU A 165 11.02 3.88 -17.82
CA GLU A 165 11.34 5.01 -18.71
C GLU A 165 10.11 5.88 -19.01
N GLU A 166 8.98 5.27 -19.37
CA GLU A 166 7.75 6.00 -19.68
C GLU A 166 7.21 6.78 -18.48
N SER A 167 7.24 6.17 -17.28
CA SER A 167 6.88 6.82 -16.01
C SER A 167 7.71 8.07 -15.72
N ARG A 168 8.99 8.09 -16.13
CA ARG A 168 9.92 9.22 -15.91
C ARG A 168 9.84 10.30 -16.98
N ARG A 169 9.26 9.99 -18.14
CA ARG A 169 9.12 10.91 -19.29
C ARG A 169 7.86 11.80 -19.23
N GLY A 170 7.05 11.65 -18.17
CA GLY A 170 5.80 12.37 -17.95
C GLY A 170 5.82 13.84 -18.32
#